data_AF-X7E2Q3-F1
#
_entry.id   AF-X7E2Q3-F1
#
_cell.length_a   1.000
_cell.length_b   1.000
_cell.length_c   1.000
_cell.angle_alpha   90.00
_cell.angle_beta   90.00
_cell.angle_gamma   90.00
#
_symmetry.space_group_name_H-M   'P 1'
#
loop_
_entity.id
_entity.type
_entity.pdbx_description
1 polymer ?
#
loop_
_entity_poly.entity_id
_entity_poly.type
_entity_poly.pdbx_seq_one_letter_code
_entity_poly.pdbx_strand_id
1 'polypeptide(L)'
;LIPALSGYIEYERDLEHADCFDPAFADWTKDAERARATVLDLAGGMTSAPVVRREDLPLKRSAMLVHALIESASEASFTSLHRLLGSHAELFGCFEAGVIAARVRQMLETCHGQIAALADLGEFNDPVAAWDEAAPDREPIELTAVPAL
;
A
#
# COMPACT_ATOMS: atom_id res chain seq x y z
N LEU A 1 14.32 3.76 -2.58
CA LEU A 1 13.01 3.18 -2.24
C LEU A 1 12.39 3.87 -1.04
N ILE A 2 12.90 3.72 0.19
CA ILE A 2 12.26 4.25 1.42
C ILE A 2 11.86 5.74 1.34
N PRO A 3 12.73 6.69 0.93
CA PRO A 3 12.32 8.10 0.84
C PRO A 3 11.28 8.35 -0.26
N ALA A 4 11.35 7.59 -1.36
CA ALA A 4 10.36 7.70 -2.43
C ALA A 4 9.00 7.16 -1.98
N LEU A 5 8.98 6.06 -1.22
CA LEU A 5 7.76 5.48 -0.65
C LEU A 5 7.12 6.46 0.34
N SER A 6 7.91 7.07 1.22
CA SER A 6 7.42 8.12 2.12
C SER A 6 6.85 9.30 1.36
N GLY A 7 7.51 9.78 0.29
CA GLY A 7 7.00 10.87 -0.52
C GLY A 7 5.67 10.54 -1.22
N TYR A 8 5.56 9.33 -1.78
CA TYR A 8 4.32 8.83 -2.37
C TYR A 8 3.18 8.80 -1.34
N ILE A 9 3.42 8.26 -0.13
CA ILE A 9 2.43 8.22 0.94
C ILE A 9 1.94 9.62 1.31
N GLU A 10 2.82 10.61 1.39
CA GLU A 10 2.42 11.99 1.68
C GLU A 10 1.57 12.59 0.55
N TYR A 11 1.92 12.35 -0.71
CA TYR A 11 1.10 12.80 -1.84
C TYR A 11 -0.31 12.18 -1.83
N GLU A 12 -0.43 10.89 -1.52
CA GLU A 12 -1.74 10.22 -1.43
C GLU A 12 -2.57 10.77 -0.25
N ARG A 13 -1.95 11.02 0.92
CA ARG A 13 -2.62 11.67 2.05
C ARG A 13 -3.14 13.06 1.71
N ASP A 14 -2.36 13.85 0.98
CA ASP A 14 -2.79 15.18 0.53
C ASP A 14 -4.00 15.08 -0.43
N LEU A 15 -4.11 13.98 -1.19
CA LEU A 15 -5.22 13.73 -2.10
C LEU A 15 -6.49 13.19 -1.42
N GLU A 16 -6.40 12.48 -0.29
CA GLU A 16 -7.57 11.94 0.43
C GLU A 16 -8.60 13.00 0.83
N HIS A 17 -8.18 14.25 0.92
CA HIS A 17 -9.04 15.39 1.27
C HIS A 17 -9.29 16.35 0.09
N ALA A 18 -8.74 16.04 -1.09
CA ALA A 18 -8.90 16.84 -2.29
C ALA A 18 -10.21 16.52 -3.02
N ASP A 19 -10.86 17.54 -3.59
CA ASP A 19 -11.99 17.32 -4.49
C ASP A 19 -11.44 16.86 -5.86
N CYS A 20 -11.65 15.59 -6.18
CA CYS A 20 -11.15 14.96 -7.41
C CYS A 20 -11.68 15.61 -8.70
N PHE A 21 -12.71 16.46 -8.63
CA PHE A 21 -13.25 17.19 -9.77
C PHE A 21 -12.75 18.64 -9.88
N ASP A 22 -12.01 19.14 -8.89
CA ASP A 22 -11.45 20.49 -8.94
C ASP A 22 -10.12 20.49 -9.72
N PRO A 23 -10.04 21.22 -10.86
CA PRO A 23 -8.84 21.30 -11.68
C PRO A 23 -7.60 21.82 -10.94
N ALA A 24 -7.76 22.50 -9.81
CA ALA A 24 -6.66 22.94 -8.96
C ALA A 24 -5.85 21.76 -8.37
N PHE A 25 -6.46 20.57 -8.24
CA PHE A 25 -5.77 19.36 -7.74
C PHE A 25 -5.20 18.49 -8.86
N ALA A 26 -5.42 18.83 -10.13
CA ALA A 26 -4.94 18.04 -11.27
C ALA A 26 -3.41 17.89 -11.29
N ASP A 27 -2.67 18.87 -10.77
CA ASP A 27 -1.22 18.78 -10.65
C ASP A 27 -0.79 17.92 -9.45
N TRP A 28 -1.57 17.90 -8.36
CA TRP A 28 -1.29 17.03 -7.21
C TRP A 28 -1.49 15.56 -7.58
N THR A 29 -2.54 15.24 -8.34
CA THR A 29 -2.75 13.88 -8.87
C THR A 29 -1.59 13.42 -9.76
N LYS A 30 -1.06 14.31 -10.60
CA LYS A 30 0.11 13.98 -11.45
C LYS A 30 1.36 13.74 -10.62
N ASP A 31 1.55 14.48 -9.53
CA ASP A 31 2.70 14.33 -8.67
C ASP A 31 2.62 13.06 -7.83
N ALA A 32 1.43 12.69 -7.35
CA ALA A 32 1.18 11.39 -6.71
C ALA A 32 1.46 10.23 -7.67
N GLU A 33 0.93 10.27 -8.91
CA GLU A 33 1.18 9.22 -9.91
C GLU A 33 2.67 9.13 -10.29
N ARG A 34 3.37 10.26 -10.40
CA ARG A 34 4.81 10.28 -10.64
C ARG A 34 5.58 9.67 -9.48
N ALA A 35 5.17 9.95 -8.24
CA ALA A 35 5.77 9.35 -7.06
C ALA A 35 5.51 7.84 -7.02
N ARG A 36 4.29 7.39 -7.31
CA ARG A 36 3.90 5.98 -7.46
C ARG A 36 4.82 5.26 -8.46
N ALA A 37 4.94 5.79 -9.68
CA ALA A 37 5.82 5.24 -10.72
C ALA A 37 7.29 5.16 -10.26
N THR A 38 7.77 6.20 -9.57
CA THR A 38 9.14 6.23 -9.03
C THR A 38 9.37 5.13 -7.99
N VAL A 39 8.40 4.87 -7.11
CA VAL A 39 8.47 3.80 -6.11
C VAL A 39 8.51 2.44 -6.80
N LEU A 40 7.63 2.21 -7.78
CA LEU A 40 7.56 0.97 -8.53
C LEU A 40 8.85 0.67 -9.30
N ASP A 41 9.43 1.67 -9.96
CA ASP A 41 10.71 1.54 -10.67
C ASP A 41 11.85 1.18 -9.72
N LEU A 42 11.95 1.87 -8.58
CA LEU A 42 12.98 1.58 -7.58
C LEU A 42 12.81 0.18 -6.96
N ALA A 43 11.57 -0.21 -6.65
CA ALA A 43 11.26 -1.53 -6.12
C ALA A 43 11.54 -2.65 -7.14
N GLY A 44 11.20 -2.42 -8.41
CA GLY A 44 11.51 -3.33 -9.53
C GLY A 44 13.02 -3.47 -9.75
N GLY A 45 13.76 -2.35 -9.67
CA GLY A 45 15.23 -2.35 -9.73
C GLY A 45 15.88 -3.16 -8.61
N MET A 46 15.43 -2.97 -7.37
CA MET A 46 15.89 -3.77 -6.22
C MET A 46 15.54 -5.26 -6.36
N THR A 47 14.35 -5.56 -6.87
CA THR A 47 13.89 -6.93 -7.13
C THR A 47 14.73 -7.62 -8.22
N SER A 48 15.22 -6.86 -9.19
CA SER A 48 16.06 -7.40 -10.28
C SER A 48 17.54 -7.48 -9.92
N ALA A 49 17.99 -6.73 -8.91
CA ALA A 49 19.38 -6.71 -8.49
C ALA A 49 19.86 -8.08 -7.94
N PRO A 50 21.09 -8.51 -8.27
CA PRO A 50 21.65 -9.73 -7.69
C PRO A 50 21.90 -9.54 -6.18
N VAL A 51 21.69 -10.61 -5.41
CA VAL A 51 21.99 -10.64 -3.98
C VAL A 51 23.49 -10.87 -3.82
N VAL A 52 24.21 -9.89 -3.26
CA VAL A 52 25.67 -9.96 -3.06
C VAL A 52 26.00 -10.47 -1.67
N ARG A 53 25.16 -10.15 -0.68
CA ARG A 53 25.30 -10.55 0.72
C ARG A 53 23.99 -11.13 1.24
N ARG A 54 24.08 -11.94 2.30
CA ARG A 54 22.87 -12.53 2.92
C ARG A 54 21.94 -11.46 3.47
N GLU A 55 22.51 -10.39 4.02
CA GLU A 55 21.81 -9.26 4.60
C GLU A 55 21.02 -8.45 3.56
N ASP A 56 21.31 -8.58 2.27
CA ASP A 56 20.57 -7.90 1.19
C ASP A 56 19.20 -8.57 0.93
N LEU A 57 19.06 -9.84 1.30
CA LEU A 57 17.87 -10.66 1.00
C LEU A 57 16.57 -10.12 1.63
N PRO A 58 16.53 -9.75 2.93
CA PRO A 58 15.31 -9.16 3.51
C PRO A 58 14.96 -7.81 2.86
N LEU A 59 15.94 -6.98 2.49
CA LEU A 59 15.67 -5.71 1.78
C LEU A 59 15.03 -5.95 0.42
N LYS A 60 15.54 -6.95 -0.32
CA LYS A 60 14.97 -7.35 -1.61
C LYS A 60 13.53 -7.84 -1.47
N ARG A 61 13.24 -8.67 -0.46
CA ARG A 61 11.88 -9.15 -0.17
C ARG A 61 10.94 -8.02 0.23
N SER A 62 11.39 -7.08 1.06
CA SER A 62 10.61 -5.88 1.40
C SER A 62 10.32 -5.02 0.17
N ALA A 63 11.27 -4.88 -0.77
CA ALA A 63 11.02 -4.19 -2.03
C ALA A 63 9.98 -4.91 -2.90
N MET A 64 10.04 -6.24 -2.99
CA MET A 64 9.02 -7.04 -3.69
C MET A 64 7.63 -6.86 -3.05
N LEU A 65 7.56 -6.85 -1.72
CA LEU A 65 6.32 -6.63 -0.99
C LEU A 65 5.75 -5.24 -1.26
N VAL A 66 6.56 -4.18 -1.19
CA VAL A 66 6.14 -2.81 -1.53
C VAL A 66 5.57 -2.75 -2.95
N HIS A 67 6.26 -3.34 -3.92
CA HIS A 67 5.78 -3.38 -5.31
C HIS A 67 4.42 -4.07 -5.41
N ALA A 68 4.26 -5.24 -4.79
CA ALA A 68 3.01 -6.00 -4.82
C ALA A 68 1.85 -5.28 -4.11
N LEU A 69 2.13 -4.55 -3.01
CA LEU A 69 1.12 -3.76 -2.30
C LEU A 69 0.60 -2.62 -3.17
N ILE A 70 1.50 -1.84 -3.78
CA ILE A 70 1.11 -0.70 -4.63
C ILE A 70 0.35 -1.16 -5.89
N GLU A 71 0.69 -2.32 -6.44
CA GLU A 71 0.01 -2.92 -7.60
C GLU A 71 -1.23 -3.76 -7.23
N SER A 72 -1.63 -3.78 -5.96
CA SER A 72 -2.79 -4.57 -5.52
C SER A 72 -4.09 -4.01 -6.11
N ALA A 73 -4.82 -4.85 -6.83
CA ALA A 73 -6.09 -4.47 -7.47
C ALA A 73 -7.31 -4.53 -6.54
N SER A 74 -7.15 -4.95 -5.29
CA SER A 74 -8.25 -5.02 -4.31
C SER A 74 -7.75 -4.96 -2.87
N GLU A 75 -8.60 -4.46 -1.97
CA GLU A 75 -8.36 -4.42 -0.52
C GLU A 75 -8.02 -5.79 0.06
N ALA A 76 -8.71 -6.85 -0.39
CA ALA A 76 -8.46 -8.22 0.06
C ALA A 76 -7.06 -8.72 -0.34
N SER A 77 -6.60 -8.38 -1.55
CA SER A 77 -5.25 -8.71 -2.03
C SER A 77 -4.21 -7.93 -1.22
N PHE A 78 -4.42 -6.62 -1.05
CA PHE A 78 -3.57 -5.74 -0.26
C PHE A 78 -3.42 -6.26 1.17
N THR A 79 -4.53 -6.52 1.85
CA THR A 79 -4.58 -7.03 3.23
C THR A 79 -3.85 -8.37 3.37
N SER A 80 -3.99 -9.25 2.38
CA SER A 80 -3.33 -10.56 2.39
C SER A 80 -1.82 -10.43 2.24
N LEU A 81 -1.36 -9.54 1.34
CA LEU A 81 0.05 -9.22 1.17
C LEU A 81 0.63 -8.53 2.41
N HIS A 82 -0.07 -7.55 2.98
CA HIS A 82 0.38 -6.81 4.15
C HIS A 82 0.60 -7.74 5.36
N ARG A 83 -0.27 -8.75 5.54
CA ARG A 83 -0.15 -9.77 6.60
C ARG A 83 1.14 -10.59 6.52
N LEU A 84 1.80 -10.67 5.35
CA LEU A 84 3.05 -11.40 5.20
C LEU A 84 4.14 -10.86 6.13
N LEU A 85 4.13 -9.56 6.44
CA LEU A 85 5.12 -8.93 7.30
C LEU A 85 5.11 -9.50 8.72
N GLY A 86 3.93 -9.82 9.26
CA GLY A 86 3.77 -10.43 10.58
C GLY A 86 3.82 -11.96 10.55
N SER A 87 3.18 -12.58 9.55
CA SER A 87 3.08 -14.05 9.47
C SER A 87 4.36 -14.76 9.05
N HIS A 88 5.27 -14.05 8.38
CA HIS A 88 6.56 -14.57 7.91
C HIS A 88 7.70 -13.61 8.26
N ALA A 89 7.71 -13.10 9.50
CA ALA A 89 8.66 -12.08 9.96
C ALA A 89 10.13 -12.47 9.74
N GLU A 90 10.46 -13.76 9.77
CA GLU A 90 11.79 -14.30 9.49
C GLU A 90 12.26 -14.05 8.05
N LEU A 91 11.35 -13.88 7.10
CA LEU A 91 11.69 -13.57 5.71
C LEU A 91 12.08 -12.11 5.53
N PHE A 92 11.55 -11.23 6.37
CA PHE A 92 11.71 -9.77 6.31
C PHE A 92 12.68 -9.22 7.36
N GLY A 93 13.25 -10.08 8.21
CA GLY A 93 14.24 -9.72 9.22
C GLY A 93 15.68 -9.98 8.78
N CYS A 94 16.62 -9.25 9.39
CA CYS A 94 18.06 -9.53 9.34
C CYS A 94 18.53 -9.90 10.75
N PHE A 95 19.13 -11.09 10.89
CA PHE A 95 19.49 -11.68 12.19
C PHE A 95 21.00 -11.82 12.38
N GLU A 96 21.77 -11.43 11.36
CA GLU A 96 23.21 -11.40 11.37
C GLU A 96 23.77 -10.35 12.37
N ALA A 97 25.02 -10.55 12.79
CA ALA A 97 25.72 -9.62 13.66
C ALA A 97 26.65 -8.70 12.86
N GLY A 98 26.98 -7.54 13.45
CA GLY A 98 27.94 -6.59 12.88
C GLY A 98 27.30 -5.33 12.31
N VAL A 99 28.15 -4.41 11.82
CA VAL A 99 27.74 -3.06 11.43
C VAL A 99 26.83 -3.05 10.19
N ILE A 100 27.05 -3.96 9.25
CA ILE A 100 26.21 -4.10 8.05
C ILE A 100 24.81 -4.56 8.46
N ALA A 101 24.71 -5.63 9.24
CA ALA A 101 23.44 -6.16 9.72
C ALA A 101 22.67 -5.15 10.60
N ALA A 102 23.37 -4.35 11.42
CA ALA A 102 22.76 -3.26 12.17
C ALA A 102 22.14 -2.20 11.24
N ARG A 103 22.88 -1.79 10.20
CA ARG A 103 22.36 -0.84 9.20
C ARG A 103 21.16 -1.41 8.44
N VAL A 104 21.23 -2.67 8.01
CA VAL A 104 20.14 -3.34 7.31
C VAL A 104 18.89 -3.40 8.19
N ARG A 105 19.02 -3.76 9.47
CA ARG A 105 17.89 -3.73 10.42
C ARG A 105 17.23 -2.37 10.51
N GLN A 106 18.02 -1.28 10.60
CA GLN A 106 17.46 0.07 10.62
C GLN A 106 16.69 0.40 9.33
N MET A 107 17.23 -0.01 8.18
CA MET A 107 16.57 0.18 6.89
C MET A 107 15.26 -0.62 6.80
N LEU A 108 15.26 -1.86 7.30
CA LEU A 108 14.07 -2.71 7.35
C LEU A 108 13.00 -2.13 8.27
N GLU A 109 13.37 -1.73 9.49
CA GLU A 109 12.46 -1.08 10.44
C GLU A 109 11.78 0.16 9.82
N THR A 110 12.58 1.00 9.16
CA THR A 110 12.05 2.19 8.49
C THR A 110 11.13 1.79 7.33
N CYS A 111 11.53 0.82 6.51
CA CYS A 111 10.70 0.33 5.40
C CYS A 111 9.39 -0.29 5.87
N HIS A 112 9.40 -1.04 6.96
CA HIS A 112 8.22 -1.67 7.55
C HIS A 112 7.29 -0.61 8.15
N GLY A 113 7.84 0.44 8.76
CA GLY A 113 7.06 1.61 9.18
C GLY A 113 6.37 2.30 7.99
N GLN A 114 7.05 2.43 6.84
CA GLN A 114 6.43 2.98 5.63
C GLN A 114 5.35 2.05 5.05
N ILE A 115 5.55 0.73 5.10
CA ILE A 115 4.53 -0.24 4.68
C ILE A 115 3.27 -0.14 5.58
N ALA A 116 3.46 0.02 6.89
CA ALA A 116 2.34 0.25 7.80
C ALA A 116 1.62 1.57 7.49
N ALA A 117 2.36 2.65 7.26
CA ALA A 117 1.79 3.94 6.88
C ALA A 117 1.04 3.90 5.54
N LEU A 118 1.50 3.08 4.58
CA LEU A 118 0.79 2.81 3.33
C LEU A 118 -0.56 2.11 3.58
N ALA A 119 -0.61 1.19 4.54
CA ALA A 119 -1.84 0.48 4.90
C ALA A 119 -2.87 1.35 5.61
N ASP A 120 -2.47 2.53 6.11
CA ASP A 120 -3.38 3.52 6.70
C ASP A 120 -4.03 4.41 5.63
N LEU A 121 -3.62 4.32 4.35
CA LEU A 121 -4.20 5.11 3.26
C LEU A 121 -5.57 4.57 2.84
N GLY A 122 -6.49 5.49 2.52
CA GLY A 122 -7.80 5.20 1.95
C GLY A 122 -7.77 4.68 0.51
N GLU A 123 -6.66 4.85 -0.21
CA GLU A 123 -6.48 4.46 -1.62
C GLU A 123 -6.83 2.99 -1.90
N PHE A 124 -6.54 2.10 -0.94
CA PHE A 124 -6.69 0.65 -1.12
C PHE A 124 -7.99 0.07 -0.57
N ASN A 125 -8.86 0.92 0.01
CA ASN A 125 -10.15 0.50 0.54
C ASN A 125 -11.16 0.25 -0.60
N ASP A 126 -12.03 -0.74 -0.45
CA ASP A 126 -13.11 -0.98 -1.41
C ASP A 126 -14.21 0.10 -1.27
N PRO A 127 -14.39 1.00 -2.26
CA PRO A 127 -15.41 2.05 -2.17
C PRO A 127 -16.83 1.48 -2.19
N VAL A 128 -17.06 0.29 -2.76
CA VAL A 128 -18.38 -0.35 -2.79
C VAL A 128 -18.75 -0.84 -1.40
N ALA A 129 -17.80 -1.39 -0.65
CA ALA A 129 -18.00 -1.75 0.75
C ALA A 129 -18.29 -0.52 1.62
N ALA A 130 -17.57 0.59 1.39
CA ALA A 130 -17.80 1.85 2.10
C ALA A 130 -19.19 2.45 1.82
N TRP A 131 -19.73 2.29 0.61
CA TRP A 131 -21.08 2.75 0.25
C TRP A 131 -22.19 1.87 0.86
N ASP A 132 -21.95 0.57 1.04
CA ASP A 132 -22.89 -0.32 1.73
C ASP A 132 -22.94 -0.05 3.25
N GLU A 133 -21.83 0.35 3.89
CA GLU A 133 -21.82 0.75 5.31
C GLU A 133 -22.42 2.14 5.55
N ALA A 134 -22.30 3.06 4.58
CA ALA A 134 -22.79 4.43 4.68
C ALA A 134 -24.28 4.61 4.31
N ALA A 135 -25.03 3.52 4.12
CA ALA A 135 -26.47 3.55 3.86
C ALA A 135 -27.28 3.44 5.17
N PRO A 136 -27.66 4.55 5.83
CA PRO A 136 -28.72 4.49 6.83
C PRO A 136 -30.04 4.21 6.10
N ASP A 137 -30.78 3.22 6.60
CA ASP A 137 -32.17 2.93 6.24
C ASP A 137 -32.43 2.55 4.77
N ARG A 138 -32.02 1.34 4.37
CA ARG A 138 -32.78 0.62 3.34
C ARG A 138 -34.13 0.22 3.96
N GLU A 139 -35.16 1.05 3.77
CA GLU A 139 -36.54 0.64 3.99
C GLU A 139 -36.81 -0.65 3.19
N PRO A 140 -37.44 -1.68 3.78
CA PRO A 140 -37.75 -2.90 3.07
C PRO A 140 -38.67 -2.59 1.90
N ILE A 141 -38.29 -3.04 0.70
CA ILE A 141 -39.13 -2.95 -0.49
C ILE A 141 -40.36 -3.83 -0.23
N GLU A 142 -41.47 -3.23 0.23
CA GLU A 142 -42.76 -3.89 0.24
C GLU A 142 -43.20 -4.11 -1.21
N LEU A 143 -42.99 -5.34 -1.69
CA LEU A 143 -43.66 -5.86 -2.88
C LEU A 143 -45.17 -5.84 -2.63
N THR A 144 -45.82 -4.77 -3.07
CA THR A 144 -47.28 -4.69 -3.12
C THR A 144 -47.79 -5.75 -4.09
N ALA A 145 -48.40 -6.79 -3.54
CA ALA A 145 -49.11 -7.80 -4.29
C ALA A 145 -50.29 -7.13 -5.02
N VAL A 146 -50.26 -7.14 -6.35
CA VAL A 146 -51.39 -6.79 -7.20
C VAL A 146 -52.45 -7.88 -7.06
N PRO A 147 -53.70 -7.58 -6.64
CA PRO A 147 -54.74 -8.60 -6.61
C PRO A 147 -55.16 -8.97 -8.03
N ALA A 148 -55.19 -10.27 -8.32
CA ALA A 148 -55.73 -10.82 -9.55
C ALA A 148 -57.25 -10.61 -9.62
N LEU A 149 -57.73 -10.28 -10.83
CA LEU A 149 -59.13 -10.04 -11.20
C LEU A 149 -60.07 -11.19 -10.86
#